data_AF-A0A7V3VTD6-F1
#
_entry.id   AF-A0A7V3VTD6-F1
#
_cell.length_a   1.000
_cell.length_b   1.000
_cell.length_c   1.000
_cell.angle_alpha   90.00
_cell.angle_beta   90.00
_cell.angle_gamma   90.00
#
_symmetry.space_group_name_H-M   'P 1'
#
loop_
_entity.id
_entity.type
_entity.pdbx_description
1 polymer ?
#
loop_
_entity_poly.entity_id
_entity_poly.type
_entity_poly.pdbx_seq_one_letter_code
_entity_poly.pdbx_strand_id
1 'polypeptide(L)'
;MLKICGYTSQSHPMRSLRLRLPTFNSRDPPQPRYVFTCRSILTRRKVSTMDYRRIIDELKKFRTFMVSRQRAAHMERMEEDAIAFSKIHSVSVDKLLVSVCAHDLFRDVEPYKLMKIATLWGVKITAVEKHLPLLLHGKVAAEYVKRRFGLHDEEILDAIAYHTSGIPTDSKIVKSMFILDSTESGRVFDGVDELRNMALVSIDKGYEAIIKNKLIYAITNDLLVLPETVETWNYMRGVRD
;
A
#
# COMPACT_ATOMS: atom_id res chain seq x y z
N MET A 1 6.82 -22.18 3.86
CA MET A 1 5.60 -21.35 3.76
C MET A 1 5.76 -20.23 4.79
N LEU A 2 6.50 -19.17 4.45
CA LEU A 2 6.82 -18.11 5.42
C LEU A 2 5.66 -17.11 5.51
N LYS A 3 5.11 -16.97 6.71
CA LYS A 3 4.08 -15.99 7.06
C LYS A 3 4.79 -14.69 7.43
N ILE A 4 4.64 -13.64 6.64
CA ILE A 4 4.88 -12.28 7.14
C ILE A 4 3.73 -11.96 8.12
N CYS A 5 4.00 -11.13 9.11
CA CYS A 5 2.98 -10.50 9.96
C CYS A 5 1.77 -10.06 9.12
N GLY A 6 0.66 -10.80 9.24
CA GLY A 6 -0.56 -10.50 8.49
C GLY A 6 -1.61 -11.60 8.24
N TYR A 7 -1.34 -12.91 8.25
CA TYR A 7 -2.44 -13.91 8.11
C TYR A 7 -2.11 -15.40 8.37
N THR A 8 -3.10 -16.13 8.91
CA THR A 8 -3.20 -17.60 8.99
C THR A 8 -4.06 -18.14 7.84
N SER A 9 -3.51 -18.96 6.94
CA SER A 9 -4.32 -19.73 5.97
C SER A 9 -4.42 -21.20 6.37
N GLN A 10 -5.65 -21.70 6.47
CA GLN A 10 -5.98 -23.12 6.54
C GLN A 10 -5.89 -23.71 5.13
N SER A 11 -5.15 -24.81 4.98
CA SER A 11 -4.97 -25.55 3.73
C SER A 11 -5.97 -26.71 3.62
N HIS A 12 -6.59 -26.88 2.45
CA HIS A 12 -7.18 -28.15 1.98
C HIS A 12 -6.75 -28.41 0.52
N PRO A 13 -6.63 -29.68 0.08
CA PRO A 13 -5.75 -30.08 -1.02
C PRO A 13 -6.35 -29.89 -2.42
N MET A 14 -5.53 -29.46 -3.38
CA MET A 14 -5.90 -29.38 -4.80
C MET A 14 -5.89 -30.75 -5.48
N ARG A 15 -6.96 -31.07 -6.21
CA ARG A 15 -7.00 -32.11 -7.24
C ARG A 15 -6.32 -31.62 -8.52
N SER A 16 -5.45 -32.46 -9.08
CA SER A 16 -4.72 -32.23 -10.32
C SER A 16 -5.64 -32.21 -11.55
N LEU A 17 -5.62 -31.12 -12.32
CA LEU A 17 -6.17 -31.09 -13.68
C LEU A 17 -5.04 -30.71 -14.65
N ARG A 18 -4.57 -31.69 -15.44
CA ARG A 18 -3.65 -31.46 -16.56
C ARG A 18 -4.43 -30.82 -17.71
N LEU A 19 -4.03 -29.63 -18.14
CA LEU A 19 -4.49 -29.02 -19.39
C LEU A 19 -3.30 -28.87 -20.34
N ARG A 20 -3.45 -29.45 -21.53
CA ARG A 20 -2.47 -29.50 -22.62
C ARG A 20 -2.26 -28.10 -23.21
N LEU A 21 -1.00 -27.73 -23.43
CA LEU A 21 -0.63 -26.55 -24.20
C LEU A 21 -0.83 -26.83 -25.71
N PRO A 22 -1.50 -25.95 -26.48
CA PRO A 22 -1.53 -26.07 -27.93
C PRO A 22 -0.22 -25.53 -28.54
N THR A 23 0.31 -26.30 -29.50
CA THR A 23 1.48 -25.97 -30.33
C THR A 23 1.17 -24.80 -31.27
N PHE A 24 2.00 -23.76 -31.25
CA PHE A 24 1.88 -22.60 -32.12
C PHE A 24 2.53 -22.88 -33.48
N ASN A 25 1.74 -22.87 -34.56
CA ASN A 25 2.22 -23.07 -35.93
C ASN A 25 2.45 -21.69 -36.57
N SER A 26 3.65 -21.46 -37.10
CA SER A 26 4.10 -20.17 -37.64
C SER A 26 3.55 -19.94 -39.04
N ARG A 27 2.35 -19.34 -39.20
CA ARG A 27 1.84 -18.90 -40.51
C ARG A 27 0.63 -17.94 -40.48
N ASP A 28 0.51 -17.04 -39.51
CA ASP A 28 -0.53 -16.00 -39.51
C ASP A 28 -0.01 -14.63 -40.01
N PRO A 29 -0.79 -13.89 -40.84
CA PRO A 29 -0.41 -12.61 -41.44
C PRO A 29 -0.37 -11.44 -40.44
N PRO A 30 0.34 -10.33 -40.75
CA PRO A 30 0.62 -9.28 -39.79
C PRO A 30 -0.63 -8.47 -39.43
N GLN A 31 -0.91 -8.34 -38.13
CA GLN A 31 -1.97 -7.53 -37.55
C GLN A 31 -1.70 -6.02 -37.69
N PRO A 32 -2.73 -5.16 -37.77
CA PRO A 32 -2.56 -3.74 -38.05
C PRO A 32 -1.91 -2.96 -36.88
N ARG A 33 -0.97 -2.09 -37.23
CA ARG A 33 -0.33 -1.13 -36.32
C ARG A 33 -1.37 -0.11 -35.83
N TYR A 34 -1.74 -0.17 -34.55
CA TYR A 34 -2.46 0.92 -33.89
C TYR A 34 -1.52 2.11 -33.71
N VAL A 35 -1.57 3.05 -34.65
CA VAL A 35 -0.99 4.38 -34.51
C VAL A 35 -1.99 5.22 -33.71
N PHE A 36 -1.70 5.46 -32.43
CA PHE A 36 -2.43 6.47 -31.66
C PHE A 36 -1.96 7.86 -32.10
N THR A 37 -2.69 8.49 -33.02
CA THR A 37 -2.52 9.92 -33.31
C THR A 37 -3.09 10.74 -32.16
N CYS A 38 -2.22 11.37 -31.38
CA CYS A 38 -2.61 12.35 -30.37
C CYS A 38 -3.12 13.61 -31.10
N ARG A 39 -4.44 13.77 -31.23
CA ARG A 39 -5.05 14.99 -31.76
C ARG A 39 -5.32 15.95 -30.62
N SER A 40 -4.58 17.05 -30.63
CA SER A 40 -4.65 18.17 -29.71
C SER A 40 -6.06 18.77 -29.61
N ILE A 41 -6.63 18.81 -28.41
CA ILE A 41 -7.62 19.81 -28.02
C ILE A 41 -7.00 20.58 -26.85
N LEU A 42 -6.24 21.63 -27.21
CA LEU A 42 -5.75 22.63 -26.27
C LEU A 42 -6.91 23.53 -25.87
N THR A 43 -7.69 23.11 -24.87
CA THR A 43 -8.41 24.08 -24.04
C THR A 43 -7.51 24.40 -22.86
N ARG A 44 -6.95 25.61 -22.86
CA ARG A 44 -6.24 26.21 -21.72
C ARG A 44 -7.21 26.31 -20.54
N ARG A 45 -7.36 25.25 -19.76
CA ARG A 45 -7.84 25.34 -18.39
C ARG A 45 -6.64 25.61 -17.51
N LYS A 46 -6.71 26.68 -16.72
CA LYS A 46 -5.78 26.93 -15.60
C LYS A 46 -5.62 25.64 -14.79
N VAL A 47 -4.45 25.02 -14.87
CA VAL A 47 -4.04 23.91 -14.00
C VAL A 47 -3.67 24.55 -12.68
N SER A 48 -4.49 24.40 -11.63
CA SER A 48 -4.20 25.09 -10.36
C SER A 48 -4.85 24.50 -9.09
N THR A 49 -5.41 23.29 -9.10
CA THR A 49 -5.66 22.52 -7.87
C THR A 49 -5.59 21.03 -8.19
N MET A 50 -4.77 20.29 -7.45
CA MET A 50 -4.77 18.82 -7.52
C MET A 50 -6.13 18.36 -7.00
N ASP A 51 -6.95 17.79 -7.87
CA ASP A 51 -8.32 17.38 -7.53
C ASP A 51 -8.27 16.00 -6.86
N TYR A 52 -8.02 16.00 -5.54
CA TYR A 52 -7.98 14.78 -4.74
C TYR A 52 -9.28 13.98 -4.84
N ARG A 53 -10.43 14.63 -5.01
CA ARG A 53 -11.72 13.94 -5.16
C ARG A 53 -11.73 13.09 -6.44
N ARG A 54 -11.30 13.69 -7.56
CA ARG A 54 -11.16 12.95 -8.82
C ARG A 54 -10.18 11.78 -8.70
N ILE A 55 -9.07 11.96 -7.99
CA ILE A 55 -8.09 10.87 -7.77
C ILE A 55 -8.72 9.74 -6.96
N ILE A 56 -9.39 10.06 -5.85
CA ILE A 56 -10.09 9.10 -5.00
C ILE A 56 -11.12 8.31 -5.80
N ASP A 57 -11.96 8.97 -6.59
CA ASP A 57 -12.99 8.31 -7.40
C ASP A 57 -12.40 7.32 -8.40
N GLU A 58 -11.29 7.68 -9.06
CA GLU A 58 -10.59 6.79 -10.00
C GLU A 58 -9.92 5.61 -9.28
N LEU A 59 -9.31 5.84 -8.11
CA LEU A 59 -8.72 4.76 -7.30
C LEU A 59 -9.78 3.77 -6.82
N LYS A 60 -10.96 4.25 -6.39
CA LYS A 60 -12.10 3.42 -5.99
C LYS A 60 -12.62 2.55 -7.14
N LYS A 61 -12.69 3.10 -8.35
CA LYS A 61 -13.02 2.31 -9.55
C LYS A 61 -11.94 1.27 -9.83
N PHE A 62 -10.67 1.62 -9.69
CA PHE A 62 -9.57 0.69 -10.00
C PHE A 62 -9.49 -0.46 -8.98
N ARG A 63 -9.81 -0.18 -7.70
CA ARG A 63 -9.90 -1.18 -6.62
C ARG A 63 -10.75 -2.38 -7.02
N THR A 64 -11.92 -2.17 -7.64
CA THR A 64 -12.86 -3.27 -7.95
C THR A 64 -12.31 -4.29 -8.94
N PHE A 65 -11.29 -3.92 -9.72
CA PHE A 65 -10.64 -4.80 -10.70
C PHE A 65 -9.32 -5.39 -10.21
N MET A 66 -8.65 -4.70 -9.29
CA MET A 66 -7.26 -5.00 -8.93
C MET A 66 -7.10 -5.85 -7.68
N VAL A 67 -8.06 -5.76 -6.75
CA VAL A 67 -7.95 -6.45 -5.46
C VAL A 67 -9.10 -7.41 -5.23
N SER A 68 -8.84 -8.44 -4.44
CA SER A 68 -9.83 -9.39 -3.95
C SER A 68 -10.91 -8.70 -3.12
N ARG A 69 -12.08 -9.32 -3.04
CA ARG A 69 -13.22 -8.81 -2.25
C ARG A 69 -12.86 -8.56 -0.78
N GLN A 70 -12.04 -9.43 -0.18
CA GLN A 70 -11.60 -9.28 1.22
C GLN A 70 -10.76 -8.01 1.40
N ARG A 71 -9.86 -7.72 0.46
CA ARG A 71 -9.05 -6.51 0.51
C ARG A 71 -9.86 -5.26 0.20
N ALA A 72 -10.77 -5.32 -0.76
CA ALA A 72 -11.67 -4.19 -1.02
C ALA A 72 -12.44 -3.81 0.25
N ALA A 73 -12.97 -4.79 0.98
CA ALA A 73 -13.66 -4.56 2.25
C ALA A 73 -12.75 -3.98 3.35
N HIS A 74 -11.48 -4.40 3.40
CA HIS A 74 -10.48 -3.81 4.30
C HIS A 74 -10.22 -2.33 3.97
N MET A 75 -10.00 -2.01 2.70
CA MET A 75 -9.81 -0.64 2.25
C MET A 75 -11.06 0.24 2.50
N GLU A 76 -12.26 -0.30 2.29
CA GLU A 76 -13.53 0.41 2.54
C GLU A 76 -13.70 0.77 4.02
N ARG A 77 -13.43 -0.16 4.95
CA ARG A 77 -13.45 0.14 6.40
C ARG A 77 -12.40 1.18 6.78
N MET A 78 -11.21 1.09 6.20
CA MET A 78 -10.17 2.11 6.41
C MET A 78 -10.58 3.50 5.93
N GLU A 79 -11.39 3.62 4.88
CA GLU A 79 -11.89 4.93 4.44
C GLU A 79 -12.82 5.56 5.49
N GLU A 80 -13.73 4.77 6.06
CA GLU A 80 -14.64 5.21 7.13
C GLU A 80 -13.85 5.61 8.37
N ASP A 81 -12.91 4.75 8.79
CA ASP A 81 -12.03 5.00 9.94
C ASP A 81 -11.15 6.24 9.71
N ALA A 82 -10.64 6.45 8.50
CA ALA A 82 -9.85 7.63 8.13
C ALA A 82 -10.63 8.94 8.27
N ILE A 83 -11.90 8.95 7.88
CA ILE A 83 -12.76 10.14 8.03
C ILE A 83 -12.95 10.46 9.52
N ALA A 84 -13.22 9.46 10.35
CA ALA A 84 -13.35 9.66 11.79
C ALA A 84 -12.03 10.13 12.43
N PHE A 85 -10.93 9.44 12.11
CA PHE A 85 -9.60 9.73 12.62
C PHE A 85 -9.12 11.13 12.23
N SER A 86 -9.43 11.58 11.01
CA SER A 86 -9.08 12.91 10.52
C SER A 86 -9.67 14.04 11.35
N LYS A 87 -10.90 13.87 11.84
CA LYS A 87 -11.60 14.84 12.69
C LYS A 87 -10.97 14.92 14.08
N ILE A 88 -10.62 13.78 14.66
CA ILE A 88 -10.03 13.69 16.00
C ILE A 88 -8.67 14.40 16.04
N HIS A 89 -7.83 14.14 15.04
CA HIS A 89 -6.44 14.62 15.04
C HIS A 89 -6.18 15.85 14.17
N SER A 90 -7.23 16.41 13.57
CA SER A 90 -7.15 17.58 12.69
C SER A 90 -6.15 17.41 11.54
N VAL A 91 -6.17 16.25 10.88
CA VAL A 91 -5.33 15.95 9.70
C VAL A 91 -6.13 16.07 8.40
N SER A 92 -5.46 16.29 7.27
CA SER A 92 -6.14 16.42 5.98
C SER A 92 -6.81 15.10 5.58
N VAL A 93 -8.15 15.12 5.57
CA VAL A 93 -8.97 13.98 5.16
C VAL A 93 -8.70 13.57 3.71
N ASP A 94 -8.50 14.54 2.80
CA ASP A 94 -8.28 14.26 1.38
C ASP A 94 -6.95 13.53 1.15
N LYS A 95 -5.85 14.00 1.77
CA LYS A 95 -4.54 13.32 1.68
C LYS A 95 -4.62 11.89 2.24
N LEU A 96 -5.31 11.73 3.36
CA LEU A 96 -5.45 10.44 4.02
C LEU A 96 -6.28 9.47 3.16
N LEU A 97 -7.40 9.92 2.59
CA LEU A 97 -8.25 9.11 1.72
C LEU A 97 -7.54 8.70 0.43
N VAL A 98 -6.75 9.58 -0.20
CA VAL A 98 -5.91 9.19 -1.35
C VAL A 98 -4.96 8.07 -0.95
N SER A 99 -4.29 8.21 0.20
CA SER A 99 -3.35 7.21 0.71
C SER A 99 -4.03 5.86 0.97
N VAL A 100 -5.18 5.88 1.66
CA VAL A 100 -6.00 4.70 1.96
C VAL A 100 -6.50 4.02 0.68
N CYS A 101 -7.00 4.78 -0.29
CA CYS A 101 -7.50 4.20 -1.54
C CYS A 101 -6.39 3.59 -2.42
N ALA A 102 -5.12 3.94 -2.17
CA ALA A 102 -4.00 3.50 -3.00
C ALA A 102 -3.15 2.38 -2.38
N HIS A 103 -2.98 2.36 -1.06
CA HIS A 103 -1.91 1.60 -0.39
C HIS A 103 -1.77 0.13 -0.78
N ASP A 104 -2.91 -0.53 -0.94
CA ASP A 104 -2.99 -1.97 -1.10
C ASP A 104 -3.45 -2.39 -2.51
N LEU A 105 -3.53 -1.44 -3.46
CA LEU A 105 -3.97 -1.68 -4.84
C LEU A 105 -3.15 -2.77 -5.56
N PHE A 106 -1.87 -2.86 -5.24
CA PHE A 106 -0.94 -3.81 -5.86
C PHE A 106 -0.67 -5.04 -5.00
N ARG A 107 -1.33 -5.18 -3.85
CA ARG A 107 -1.02 -6.23 -2.88
C ARG A 107 -1.42 -7.64 -3.37
N ASP A 108 -2.36 -7.76 -4.30
CA ASP A 108 -2.84 -9.06 -4.86
C ASP A 108 -2.11 -9.41 -6.16
N VAL A 109 -1.19 -8.54 -6.59
CA VAL A 109 -0.33 -8.79 -7.74
C VAL A 109 0.74 -9.81 -7.34
N GLU A 110 0.94 -10.80 -8.20
CA GLU A 110 1.93 -11.86 -7.95
C GLU A 110 3.33 -11.27 -7.71
N PRO A 111 4.11 -11.81 -6.74
CA PRO A 111 5.41 -11.25 -6.36
C PRO A 111 6.39 -11.03 -7.54
N TYR A 112 6.43 -11.95 -8.51
CA TYR A 112 7.30 -11.79 -9.69
C TYR A 112 6.85 -10.64 -10.61
N LYS A 113 5.54 -10.36 -10.69
CA LYS A 113 5.01 -9.22 -11.44
C LYS A 113 5.35 -7.92 -10.73
N LEU A 114 5.23 -7.87 -9.41
CA LEU A 114 5.67 -6.71 -8.62
C LEU A 114 7.15 -6.39 -8.86
N MET A 115 8.02 -7.39 -8.84
CA MET A 115 9.44 -7.23 -9.15
C MET A 115 9.67 -6.65 -10.56
N LYS A 116 8.95 -7.15 -11.56
CA LYS A 116 9.04 -6.65 -12.95
C LYS A 116 8.56 -5.21 -13.07
N ILE A 117 7.43 -4.88 -12.43
CA ILE A 117 6.86 -3.53 -12.42
C ILE A 117 7.83 -2.56 -11.73
N ALA A 118 8.33 -2.91 -10.55
CA ALA A 118 9.29 -2.11 -9.80
C ALA A 118 10.55 -1.83 -10.63
N THR A 119 11.10 -2.84 -11.28
CA THR A 119 12.26 -2.70 -12.17
C THR A 119 11.96 -1.78 -13.36
N LEU A 120 10.82 -1.99 -14.04
CA LEU A 120 10.42 -1.21 -15.22
C LEU A 120 10.16 0.26 -14.90
N TRP A 121 9.61 0.53 -13.71
CA TRP A 121 9.31 1.89 -13.25
C TRP A 121 10.47 2.54 -12.50
N GLY A 122 11.61 1.87 -12.35
CA GLY A 122 12.76 2.42 -11.64
C GLY A 122 12.54 2.60 -10.13
N VAL A 123 11.64 1.83 -9.53
CA VAL A 123 11.46 1.77 -8.08
C VAL A 123 12.71 1.14 -7.46
N LYS A 124 13.27 1.78 -6.44
CA LYS A 124 14.42 1.23 -5.69
C LYS A 124 14.01 -0.05 -4.97
N ILE A 125 14.72 -1.14 -5.25
CA ILE A 125 14.47 -2.48 -4.68
C ILE A 125 15.59 -2.81 -3.69
N THR A 126 15.24 -3.05 -2.42
CA THR A 126 16.20 -3.45 -1.39
C THR A 126 16.51 -4.96 -1.44
N ALA A 127 17.53 -5.40 -0.70
CA ALA A 127 17.83 -6.82 -0.58
C ALA A 127 16.66 -7.60 0.06
N VAL A 128 15.99 -7.01 1.06
CA VAL A 128 14.82 -7.58 1.74
C VAL A 128 13.66 -7.74 0.76
N GLU A 129 13.39 -6.72 -0.05
CA GLU A 129 12.33 -6.76 -1.08
C GLU A 129 12.66 -7.73 -2.22
N LYS A 130 13.95 -7.91 -2.55
CA LYS A 130 14.37 -8.93 -3.50
C LYS A 130 14.12 -10.34 -2.97
N HIS A 131 14.35 -10.55 -1.68
CA HIS A 131 14.05 -11.83 -1.01
C HIS A 131 12.54 -12.05 -0.87
N LEU A 132 11.78 -10.99 -0.63
CA LEU A 132 10.33 -11.03 -0.40
C LEU A 132 9.58 -9.98 -1.23
N PRO A 133 9.37 -10.23 -2.54
CA PRO A 133 8.87 -9.20 -3.47
C PRO A 133 7.46 -8.70 -3.19
N LEU A 134 6.68 -9.41 -2.37
CA LEU A 134 5.38 -8.92 -1.93
C LEU A 134 5.50 -7.58 -1.19
N LEU A 135 6.61 -7.30 -0.51
CA LEU A 135 6.85 -6.02 0.17
C LEU A 135 6.85 -4.81 -0.78
N LEU A 136 7.08 -5.02 -2.08
CA LEU A 136 7.09 -3.94 -3.08
C LEU A 136 5.72 -3.32 -3.36
N HIS A 137 4.62 -3.95 -2.95
CA HIS A 137 3.26 -3.46 -3.27
C HIS A 137 3.05 -1.98 -2.87
N GLY A 138 3.51 -1.55 -1.69
CA GLY A 138 3.42 -0.15 -1.26
C GLY A 138 4.20 0.79 -2.18
N LYS A 139 5.50 0.52 -2.41
CA LYS A 139 6.34 1.35 -3.28
C LYS A 139 5.84 1.39 -4.74
N VAL A 140 5.35 0.25 -5.24
CA VAL A 140 4.74 0.17 -6.58
C VAL A 140 3.43 0.97 -6.63
N ALA A 141 2.59 0.91 -5.59
CA ALA A 141 1.37 1.70 -5.49
C ALA A 141 1.67 3.21 -5.46
N ALA A 142 2.68 3.64 -4.70
CA ALA A 142 3.13 5.03 -4.64
C ALA A 142 3.60 5.52 -6.02
N GLU A 143 4.42 4.71 -6.70
CA GLU A 143 4.90 5.06 -8.04
C GLU A 143 3.77 5.06 -9.08
N TYR A 144 2.78 4.18 -8.94
CA TYR A 144 1.58 4.18 -9.78
C TYR A 144 0.81 5.50 -9.64
N VAL A 145 0.49 5.94 -8.41
CA VAL A 145 -0.28 7.18 -8.23
C VAL A 145 0.48 8.41 -8.70
N LYS A 146 1.80 8.44 -8.48
CA LYS A 146 2.69 9.48 -8.98
C LYS A 146 2.62 9.60 -10.50
N ARG A 147 2.78 8.49 -11.22
CA ARG A 147 2.75 8.47 -12.69
C ARG A 147 1.36 8.68 -13.27
N ARG A 148 0.33 8.06 -12.70
CA ARG A 148 -1.02 8.03 -13.25
C ARG A 148 -1.76 9.36 -13.09
N PHE A 149 -1.51 10.06 -11.99
CA PHE A 149 -2.22 11.27 -11.60
C PHE A 149 -1.33 12.52 -11.54
N GLY A 150 0.00 12.39 -11.70
CA GLY A 150 0.94 13.50 -11.52
C GLY A 150 1.00 13.98 -10.07
N LEU A 151 0.79 13.07 -9.11
CA LEU A 151 0.79 13.39 -7.69
C LEU A 151 2.22 13.40 -7.15
N HIS A 152 2.63 14.53 -6.58
CA HIS A 152 3.98 14.79 -6.07
C HIS A 152 3.98 15.18 -4.57
N ASP A 153 2.88 14.91 -3.86
CA ASP A 153 2.80 15.17 -2.42
C ASP A 153 3.52 14.04 -1.66
N GLU A 154 4.73 14.31 -1.19
CA GLU A 154 5.58 13.30 -0.54
C GLU A 154 4.93 12.71 0.72
N GLU A 155 4.09 13.44 1.45
CA GLU A 155 3.38 12.86 2.62
C GLU A 155 2.44 11.72 2.20
N ILE A 156 1.77 11.87 1.05
CA ILE A 156 0.90 10.83 0.49
C ILE A 156 1.74 9.68 -0.06
N LEU A 157 2.80 10.00 -0.83
CA LEU A 157 3.65 8.98 -1.45
C LEU A 157 4.36 8.12 -0.40
N ASP A 158 4.91 8.73 0.64
CA ASP A 158 5.55 8.03 1.75
C ASP A 158 4.55 7.22 2.57
N ALA A 159 3.36 7.77 2.84
CA ALA A 159 2.31 7.04 3.52
C ALA A 159 1.97 5.75 2.77
N ILE A 160 1.81 5.82 1.44
CA ILE A 160 1.55 4.65 0.59
C ILE A 160 2.75 3.70 0.55
N ALA A 161 3.96 4.23 0.32
CA ALA A 161 5.16 3.43 0.08
C ALA A 161 5.56 2.61 1.31
N TYR A 162 5.42 3.19 2.50
CA TYR A 162 5.97 2.64 3.74
C TYR A 162 4.91 2.22 4.76
N HIS A 163 3.64 2.07 4.37
CA HIS A 163 2.57 1.66 5.28
C HIS A 163 2.80 0.31 5.98
N THR A 164 3.52 -0.61 5.32
CA THR A 164 3.84 -1.90 5.91
C THR A 164 4.91 -1.77 7.01
N SER A 165 5.99 -1.03 6.73
CA SER A 165 7.20 -0.98 7.56
C SER A 165 7.21 0.17 8.58
N GLY A 166 6.57 1.29 8.25
CA GLY A 166 6.83 2.58 8.87
C GLY A 166 8.12 3.19 8.32
N ILE A 167 8.34 4.47 8.66
CA ILE A 167 9.56 5.24 8.40
C ILE A 167 9.79 6.27 9.51
N PRO A 168 11.05 6.69 9.76
CA PRO A 168 11.35 7.89 10.53
C PRO A 168 10.64 9.11 9.94
N THR A 169 9.69 9.69 10.68
CA THR A 169 8.90 10.81 10.17
C THR A 169 8.22 11.60 11.29
N ASP A 170 8.03 12.90 11.04
CA ASP A 170 7.13 13.75 11.82
C ASP A 170 5.77 13.97 11.12
N SER A 171 5.59 13.45 9.89
CA SER A 171 4.34 13.60 9.15
C SER A 171 3.19 12.88 9.84
N LYS A 172 2.13 13.63 10.14
CA LYS A 172 0.90 13.07 10.69
C LYS A 172 0.18 12.17 9.69
N ILE A 173 0.28 12.43 8.37
CA ILE A 173 -0.37 11.61 7.35
C ILE A 173 0.22 10.21 7.30
N VAL A 174 1.56 10.11 7.27
CA VAL A 174 2.27 8.81 7.28
C VAL A 174 1.93 8.01 8.52
N LYS A 175 2.00 8.63 9.71
CA LYS A 175 1.66 7.98 10.98
C LYS A 175 0.19 7.54 11.03
N SER A 176 -0.73 8.42 10.64
CA SER A 176 -2.18 8.13 10.63
C SER A 176 -2.51 6.95 9.74
N MET A 177 -1.92 6.92 8.55
CA MET A 177 -2.13 5.85 7.58
C MET A 177 -1.64 4.50 8.12
N PHE A 178 -0.42 4.46 8.67
CA PHE A 178 0.15 3.26 9.27
C PHE A 178 -0.67 2.74 10.46
N ILE A 179 -1.17 3.66 11.29
CA ILE A 179 -2.10 3.35 12.38
C ILE A 179 -3.35 2.69 11.81
N LEU A 180 -4.02 3.34 10.86
CA LEU A 180 -5.29 2.89 10.32
C LEU A 180 -5.21 1.50 9.70
N ASP A 181 -4.16 1.18 8.91
CA ASP A 181 -4.00 -0.17 8.34
C ASP A 181 -3.88 -1.26 9.44
N SER A 182 -3.19 -0.91 10.52
CA SER A 182 -2.95 -1.82 11.63
C SER A 182 -4.17 -1.97 12.56
N THR A 183 -5.04 -0.97 12.62
CA THR A 183 -6.13 -0.90 13.62
C THR A 183 -7.53 -0.79 13.06
N GLU A 184 -7.73 -0.86 11.73
CA GLU A 184 -9.06 -0.74 11.12
C GLU A 184 -10.09 -1.68 11.75
N SER A 185 -11.35 -1.25 11.72
CA SER A 185 -12.46 -1.85 12.49
C SER A 185 -12.67 -3.36 12.31
N GLY A 186 -12.23 -3.94 11.20
CA GLY A 186 -12.27 -5.38 10.93
C GLY A 186 -11.05 -6.18 11.41
N ARG A 187 -9.99 -5.53 11.92
CA ARG A 187 -8.83 -6.23 12.50
C ARG A 187 -9.20 -6.85 13.84
N VAL A 188 -8.83 -8.12 14.01
CA VAL A 188 -9.07 -8.89 15.24
C VAL A 188 -7.79 -9.64 15.60
N PHE A 189 -7.13 -9.20 16.66
CA PHE A 189 -5.96 -9.86 17.25
C PHE A 189 -5.75 -9.36 18.69
N ASP A 190 -4.95 -10.08 19.47
CA ASP A 190 -4.69 -9.73 20.87
C ASP A 190 -4.04 -8.34 21.01
N GLY A 191 -4.59 -7.51 21.90
CA GLY A 191 -4.13 -6.12 22.11
C GLY A 191 -4.56 -5.09 21.06
N VAL A 192 -5.34 -5.43 20.02
CA VAL A 192 -5.75 -4.45 18.99
C VAL A 192 -6.56 -3.28 19.57
N ASP A 193 -7.40 -3.52 20.57
CA ASP A 193 -8.23 -2.46 21.18
C ASP A 193 -7.39 -1.48 22.02
N GLU A 194 -6.33 -1.96 22.66
CA GLU A 194 -5.37 -1.07 23.33
C GLU A 194 -4.66 -0.16 22.34
N LEU A 195 -4.23 -0.72 21.19
CA LEU A 195 -3.61 0.06 20.12
C LEU A 195 -4.56 1.12 19.55
N ARG A 196 -5.84 0.76 19.34
CA ARG A 196 -6.89 1.72 18.93
C ARG A 196 -7.02 2.85 19.94
N ASN A 197 -7.13 2.52 21.22
CA ASN A 197 -7.28 3.53 22.28
C ASN A 197 -6.07 4.47 22.37
N MET A 198 -4.84 3.94 22.29
CA MET A 198 -3.63 4.77 22.27
C MET A 198 -3.60 5.70 21.06
N ALA A 199 -3.98 5.20 19.88
CA ALA A 199 -4.04 5.98 18.65
C ALA A 199 -5.12 7.07 18.66
N LEU A 200 -6.25 6.86 19.34
CA LEU A 200 -7.28 7.89 19.52
C LEU A 200 -6.78 9.03 20.43
N VAL A 201 -5.96 8.73 21.43
CA VAL A 201 -5.39 9.74 22.34
C VAL A 201 -4.26 10.54 21.69
N SER A 202 -3.38 9.87 20.93
CA SER A 202 -2.24 10.53 20.28
C SER A 202 -1.74 9.74 19.09
N ILE A 203 -1.59 10.41 17.94
CA ILE A 203 -0.96 9.84 16.74
C ILE A 203 0.43 9.29 17.08
N ASP A 204 1.25 10.04 17.81
CA ASP A 204 2.63 9.63 18.10
C ASP A 204 2.68 8.40 19.01
N LYS A 205 1.87 8.38 20.07
CA LYS A 205 1.80 7.22 20.97
C LYS A 205 1.24 5.99 20.26
N GLY A 206 0.20 6.15 19.43
CA GLY A 206 -0.35 5.07 18.63
C GLY A 206 0.68 4.52 17.63
N TYR A 207 1.40 5.40 16.94
CA TYR A 207 2.44 5.01 15.99
C TYR A 207 3.58 4.25 16.67
N GLU A 208 4.09 4.76 17.80
CA GLU A 208 5.11 4.08 18.61
C GLU A 208 4.63 2.71 19.10
N ALA A 209 3.41 2.63 19.63
CA ALA A 209 2.85 1.38 20.14
C ALA A 209 2.72 0.31 19.06
N ILE A 210 2.29 0.69 17.86
CA ILE A 210 2.15 -0.26 16.74
C ILE A 210 3.52 -0.67 16.19
N ILE A 211 4.49 0.24 16.08
CA ILE A 211 5.87 -0.12 15.71
C ILE A 211 6.44 -1.13 16.71
N LYS A 212 6.30 -0.86 18.00
CA LYS A 212 6.73 -1.77 19.07
C LYS A 212 6.04 -3.13 18.95
N ASN A 213 4.73 -3.15 18.72
CA ASN A 213 3.96 -4.39 18.55
C ASN A 213 4.45 -5.20 17.34
N LYS A 214 4.69 -4.54 16.19
CA LYS A 214 5.21 -5.21 14.98
C LYS A 214 6.60 -5.79 15.21
N LEU A 215 7.50 -5.07 15.91
CA LEU A 215 8.84 -5.58 16.27
C LEU A 215 8.75 -6.82 17.16
N ILE A 216 7.97 -6.76 18.25
CA ILE A 216 7.79 -7.88 19.18
C ILE A 216 7.20 -9.09 18.45
N TYR A 217 6.17 -8.86 17.62
CA TYR A 217 5.54 -9.91 16.84
C TYR A 217 6.53 -10.57 15.88
N ALA A 218 7.32 -9.78 15.13
CA ALA A 218 8.28 -10.32 14.17
C ALA A 218 9.34 -11.18 14.87
N ILE A 219 9.91 -10.71 15.98
CA ILE A 219 10.93 -11.42 16.73
C ILE A 219 10.37 -12.70 17.36
N THR A 220 9.22 -12.63 18.01
CA THR A 220 8.59 -13.79 18.68
C THR A 220 8.19 -14.90 17.70
N ASN A 221 7.99 -14.56 16.43
CA ASN A 221 7.56 -15.51 15.40
C ASN A 221 8.67 -15.84 14.38
N ASP A 222 9.94 -15.54 14.68
CA ASP A 222 11.10 -15.80 13.79
C ASP A 222 10.94 -15.21 12.37
N LEU A 223 10.34 -14.01 12.28
CA LEU A 223 10.12 -13.31 11.02
C LEU A 223 11.21 -12.28 10.74
N LEU A 224 11.34 -11.90 9.47
CA LEU A 224 12.19 -10.78 9.08
C LEU A 224 11.73 -9.50 9.76
N VAL A 225 12.67 -8.80 10.39
CA VAL A 225 12.48 -7.44 10.88
C VAL A 225 12.90 -6.49 9.77
N LEU A 226 11.97 -5.62 9.34
CA LEU A 226 12.25 -4.68 8.26
C LEU A 226 13.20 -3.57 8.76
N PRO A 227 14.27 -3.24 8.02
CA PRO A 227 15.22 -2.19 8.40
C PRO A 227 14.54 -0.86 8.74
N GLU A 228 13.57 -0.44 7.91
CA GLU A 228 12.85 0.81 8.08
C GLU A 228 12.04 0.83 9.40
N THR A 229 11.54 -0.33 9.86
CA THR A 229 10.86 -0.44 11.17
C THR A 229 11.84 -0.25 12.33
N VAL A 230 13.06 -0.79 12.20
CA VAL A 230 14.13 -0.61 13.22
C VAL A 230 14.59 0.84 13.26
N GLU A 231 14.81 1.44 12.08
CA GLU A 231 15.16 2.86 11.95
C GLU A 231 14.09 3.75 12.58
N THR A 232 12.81 3.47 12.30
CA THR A 232 11.67 4.19 12.89
C THR A 232 11.68 4.10 14.41
N TRP A 233 11.94 2.91 14.97
CA TRP A 233 12.02 2.72 16.41
C TRP A 233 13.18 3.51 17.04
N ASN A 234 14.37 3.47 16.42
CA ASN A 234 15.54 4.21 16.89
C ASN A 234 15.31 5.73 16.81
N TYR A 235 14.65 6.21 15.75
CA TYR A 235 14.24 7.61 15.61
C TYR A 235 13.38 8.07 16.79
N MET A 236 12.40 7.25 17.21
CA MET A 236 11.56 7.53 18.39
C MET A 236 12.34 7.52 19.72
N ARG A 237 13.57 6.99 19.76
CA ARG A 237 14.47 7.03 20.92
C ARG A 237 15.51 8.15 20.84
N GLY A 238 15.39 9.03 19.85
CA GLY A 238 16.22 10.23 19.71
C GLY A 238 17.46 10.07 18.84
N VAL A 239 17.64 8.92 18.18
CA VAL A 239 18.69 8.76 17.16
C VAL A 239 18.23 9.46 15.89
N ARG A 240 18.87 10.57 15.52
CA ARG A 240 18.61 11.33 14.30
C ARG A 240 19.86 11.30 13.43
N ASP A 241 19.68 11.01 12.14
CA ASP A 241 20.73 11.11 11.11
C ASP A 241 20.95 12.56 10.66
#